data_AF-A0A1H8I5I3-F1
#
_entry.id   AF-A0A1H8I5I3-F1
#
_cell.length_a   1.000
_cell.length_b   1.000
_cell.length_c   1.000
_cell.angle_alpha   90.00
_cell.angle_beta   90.00
_cell.angle_gamma   90.00
#
_symmetry.space_group_name_H-M   'P 1'
#
loop_
_entity.id
_entity.type
_entity.pdbx_description
1 polymer ?
#
loop_
_entity_poly.entity_id
_entity_poly.type
_entity_poly.pdbx_seq_one_letter_code
_entity_poly.pdbx_strand_id
1 'polypeptide(L)'
;MSADPFVHPALFYRGDREFAVATAAFVREGLAAGEPVAVAVPHWHLGLIESELGADAGRISLIDMTRAGRNPGRIIPGVLRAFADSHPGRRVRIVGEPIWPARTADEYPACAQHEALINYSFAGAEVTILCPYDAEGLAPEVLVEAARTHPVLLDASGEQVSAAFAPDKVIIEHNVPLDEPAECRSLRFDRANLPAARTLAAGLAAELGFGPDRIDDIRLAVAELSANSLDHGGGSGLVRVWAEHGRLVCEVSDAGHIADPLAGRRPVDPRDSGSRGLLIVNLLSDLVRVHTREGATAVRAYFDVPRLTSPPPPC
;
A
#
# COMPACT_ATOMS: atom_id res chain seq x y z
N MET A 1 19.93 -22.22 15.97
CA MET A 1 18.79 -21.44 15.46
C MET A 1 19.20 -20.97 14.08
N SER A 2 18.58 -21.49 13.02
CA SER A 2 18.83 -20.97 11.67
C SER A 2 18.40 -19.50 11.66
N ALA A 3 19.18 -18.62 11.03
CA ALA A 3 18.73 -17.26 10.77
C ALA A 3 17.39 -17.30 10.03
N ASP A 4 16.50 -16.35 10.32
CA ASP A 4 15.24 -16.20 9.59
C ASP A 4 15.57 -16.04 8.10
N PRO A 5 15.00 -16.86 7.19
CA PRO A 5 15.28 -16.74 5.77
C PRO A 5 14.80 -15.41 5.16
N PHE A 6 13.88 -14.70 5.84
CA PHE A 6 13.38 -13.40 5.43
C PHE A 6 14.23 -12.25 5.99
N VAL A 7 14.59 -11.29 5.14
CA VAL A 7 15.34 -10.09 5.55
C VAL A 7 14.69 -8.85 4.95
N HIS A 8 14.51 -7.80 5.77
CA HIS A 8 13.84 -6.56 5.38
C HIS A 8 14.72 -5.33 5.71
N PRO A 9 15.84 -5.10 5.00
CA PRO A 9 16.71 -3.94 5.28
C PRO A 9 16.11 -2.62 4.79
N ALA A 10 16.31 -1.54 5.55
CA ALA A 10 16.16 -0.18 5.03
C ALA A 10 17.51 0.37 4.54
N LEU A 11 17.52 1.04 3.39
CA LEU A 11 18.68 1.78 2.86
C LEU A 11 18.44 3.28 3.03
N PHE A 12 19.23 3.94 3.87
CA PHE A 12 19.23 5.39 4.00
C PHE A 12 20.27 5.96 3.04
N TYR A 13 19.81 6.63 1.98
CA TYR A 13 20.68 7.17 0.94
C TYR A 13 20.61 8.70 0.89
N ARG A 14 21.64 9.34 0.33
CA ARG A 14 21.71 10.78 0.07
C ARG A 14 21.93 11.06 -1.42
N GLY A 15 20.87 11.54 -2.06
CA GLY A 15 20.85 11.88 -3.48
C GLY A 15 20.90 10.70 -4.45
N ASP A 16 20.66 11.01 -5.72
CA ASP A 16 20.49 10.05 -6.82
C ASP A 16 21.67 9.09 -7.00
N ARG A 17 22.90 9.56 -6.78
CA ARG A 17 24.10 8.74 -6.99
C ARG A 17 24.20 7.62 -5.97
N GLU A 18 24.00 7.94 -4.69
CA GLU A 18 24.06 6.93 -3.62
C GLU A 18 22.93 5.92 -3.77
N PHE A 19 21.71 6.40 -4.05
CA PHE A 19 20.56 5.56 -4.37
C PHE A 19 20.87 4.56 -5.48
N ALA A 20 21.35 5.05 -6.63
CA ALA A 20 21.59 4.22 -7.80
C ALA A 20 22.69 3.18 -7.54
N VAL A 21 23.81 3.59 -6.95
CA VAL A 21 24.95 2.70 -6.66
C VAL A 21 24.57 1.59 -5.68
N ALA A 22 23.95 1.95 -4.56
CA ALA A 22 23.59 0.98 -3.53
C ALA A 22 22.51 0.01 -4.02
N THR A 23 21.49 0.52 -4.70
CA THR A 23 20.43 -0.32 -5.29
C THR A 23 20.98 -1.24 -6.38
N ALA A 24 21.85 -0.75 -7.26
CA ALA A 24 22.47 -1.59 -8.29
C ALA A 24 23.42 -2.65 -7.71
N ALA A 25 24.13 -2.34 -6.61
CA ALA A 25 24.94 -3.33 -5.91
C ALA A 25 24.08 -4.47 -5.36
N PHE A 26 22.96 -4.16 -4.70
CA PHE A 26 21.99 -5.14 -4.21
C PHE A 26 21.43 -6.02 -5.34
N VAL A 27 21.08 -5.41 -6.48
CA VAL A 27 20.59 -6.13 -7.67
C VAL A 27 21.66 -7.06 -8.23
N ARG A 28 22.90 -6.58 -8.41
CA ARG A 28 24.01 -7.38 -8.97
C ARG A 28 24.36 -8.57 -8.08
N GLU A 29 24.30 -8.41 -6.77
CA GLU A 29 24.50 -9.51 -5.83
C GLU A 29 23.46 -10.63 -6.03
N GLY A 30 22.18 -10.27 -6.14
CA GLY A 30 21.11 -11.23 -6.44
C GLY A 30 21.31 -11.92 -7.79
N LEU A 31 21.63 -11.15 -8.84
CA LEU A 31 21.89 -11.69 -10.17
C LEU A 31 23.10 -12.63 -10.22
N ALA A 32 24.15 -12.35 -9.43
CA ALA A 32 25.34 -13.20 -9.30
C ALA A 32 25.03 -14.50 -8.54
N ALA A 33 24.13 -14.45 -7.55
CA ALA A 33 23.63 -15.61 -6.81
C ALA A 33 22.56 -16.42 -7.60
N GLY A 34 22.11 -15.93 -8.76
CA GLY A 34 21.04 -16.56 -9.53
C GLY A 34 19.65 -16.37 -8.92
N GLU A 35 19.47 -15.37 -8.06
CA GLU A 35 18.20 -15.00 -7.43
C GLU A 35 17.42 -14.09 -8.38
N PRO A 36 16.12 -14.32 -8.62
CA PRO A 36 15.26 -13.38 -9.32
C PRO A 36 15.18 -12.04 -8.58
N VAL A 37 15.24 -10.94 -9.32
CA VAL A 37 15.21 -9.58 -8.75
C VAL A 37 14.09 -8.74 -9.35
N ALA A 38 13.32 -8.08 -8.48
CA ALA A 38 12.39 -7.01 -8.86
C ALA A 38 12.81 -5.68 -8.21
N VAL A 39 12.58 -4.59 -8.93
CA VAL A 39 12.81 -3.23 -8.43
C VAL A 39 11.54 -2.42 -8.67
N ALA A 40 10.87 -2.10 -7.58
CA ALA A 40 9.64 -1.33 -7.54
C ALA A 40 9.90 0.01 -6.83
N VAL A 41 10.15 1.04 -7.62
CA VAL A 41 10.51 2.38 -7.14
C VAL A 41 9.76 3.44 -7.95
N PRO A 42 9.72 4.71 -7.53
CA PRO A 42 9.10 5.76 -8.33
C PRO A 42 9.68 5.86 -9.74
N HIS A 43 8.86 6.26 -10.71
CA HIS A 43 9.29 6.30 -12.12
C HIS A 43 10.56 7.13 -12.39
N TRP A 44 10.80 8.19 -11.60
CA TRP A 44 12.01 9.01 -11.74
C TRP A 44 13.29 8.29 -11.28
N HIS A 45 13.18 7.27 -10.42
CA HIS A 45 14.29 6.43 -10.00
C HIS A 45 14.55 5.24 -10.94
N LEU A 46 13.54 4.78 -11.69
CA LEU A 46 13.71 3.67 -12.63
C LEU A 46 14.81 3.95 -13.66
N GLY A 47 14.83 5.16 -14.23
CA GLY A 47 15.86 5.55 -15.21
C GLY A 47 17.28 5.61 -14.62
N LEU A 48 17.42 5.97 -13.34
CA LEU A 48 18.71 5.95 -12.65
C LEU A 48 19.25 4.53 -12.49
N ILE A 49 18.37 3.61 -12.09
CA ILE A 49 18.71 2.18 -11.92
C ILE A 49 19.04 1.53 -13.27
N GLU A 50 18.26 1.82 -14.31
CA GLU A 50 18.54 1.31 -15.67
C GLU A 50 19.90 1.77 -16.17
N SER A 51 20.22 3.06 -16.02
CA SER A 51 21.51 3.62 -16.40
C SER A 51 22.66 2.98 -15.62
N GLU A 52 22.50 2.81 -14.31
CA GLU A 52 23.55 2.24 -13.44
C GLU A 52 23.76 0.74 -13.72
N LEU A 53 22.71 -0.03 -14.01
CA LEU A 53 22.79 -1.47 -14.28
C LEU A 53 23.27 -1.79 -15.70
N GLY A 54 23.02 -0.93 -16.69
CA GLY A 54 23.34 -1.19 -18.08
C GLY A 54 22.65 -2.46 -18.60
N ALA A 55 23.42 -3.40 -19.15
CA ALA A 55 22.88 -4.63 -19.73
C ALA A 55 22.12 -5.52 -18.73
N ASP A 56 22.43 -5.42 -17.43
CA ASP A 56 21.75 -6.19 -16.39
C ASP A 56 20.30 -5.75 -16.15
N ALA A 57 19.91 -4.53 -16.56
CA ALA A 57 18.54 -4.04 -16.43
C ALA A 57 17.52 -4.95 -17.15
N GLY A 58 17.91 -5.56 -18.27
CA GLY A 58 17.06 -6.50 -19.01
C GLY A 58 16.82 -7.86 -18.31
N ARG A 59 17.46 -8.09 -17.16
CA ARG A 59 17.38 -9.35 -16.40
C ARG A 59 16.50 -9.25 -15.16
N ILE A 60 15.94 -8.07 -14.87
CA ILE A 60 15.14 -7.79 -13.67
C ILE A 60 13.74 -7.30 -14.04
N SER A 61 12.80 -7.39 -13.09
CA SER A 61 11.48 -6.77 -13.24
C SER A 61 11.48 -5.34 -12.72
N LEU A 62 11.21 -4.36 -13.58
CA LEU A 62 11.08 -2.95 -13.21
C LEU A 62 9.61 -2.57 -13.08
N ILE A 63 9.23 -1.97 -11.95
CA ILE A 63 7.83 -1.65 -11.61
C ILE A 63 7.75 -0.20 -11.14
N ASP A 64 6.84 0.58 -11.73
CA ASP A 64 6.59 1.95 -11.29
C ASP A 64 5.75 1.98 -10.01
N MET A 65 6.41 2.28 -8.89
CA MET A 65 5.78 2.34 -7.57
C MET A 65 4.80 3.51 -7.43
N THR A 66 4.91 4.57 -8.24
CA THR A 66 3.91 5.66 -8.23
C THR A 66 2.55 5.21 -8.75
N ARG A 67 2.52 4.13 -9.54
CA ARG A 67 1.29 3.49 -10.05
C ARG A 67 0.90 2.29 -9.23
N ALA A 68 1.81 1.32 -9.07
CA ALA A 68 1.53 0.06 -8.39
C ALA A 68 1.30 0.26 -6.88
N GLY A 69 2.03 1.22 -6.29
CA GLY A 69 1.97 1.58 -4.88
C GLY A 69 1.16 2.83 -4.57
N ARG A 70 0.37 3.37 -5.51
CA ARG A 70 -0.53 4.51 -5.25
C ARG A 70 -1.34 4.27 -3.97
N ASN A 71 -1.97 3.09 -3.91
CA ASN A 71 -2.54 2.53 -2.69
C ASN A 71 -1.55 1.52 -2.08
N PRO A 72 -0.97 1.78 -0.89
CA PRO A 72 -0.10 0.83 -0.20
C PRO A 72 -0.76 -0.54 0.07
N GLY A 73 -2.10 -0.57 0.15
CA GLY A 73 -2.95 -1.75 0.16
C GLY A 73 -2.60 -2.82 -0.87
N ARG A 74 -2.15 -2.39 -2.06
CA ARG A 74 -1.92 -3.25 -3.23
C ARG A 74 -0.52 -3.84 -3.28
N ILE A 75 0.44 -3.27 -2.55
CA ILE A 75 1.86 -3.56 -2.75
C ILE A 75 2.20 -4.98 -2.30
N ILE A 76 1.80 -5.38 -1.09
CA ILE A 76 2.02 -6.77 -0.62
C ILE A 76 1.42 -7.79 -1.60
N PRO A 77 0.11 -7.77 -1.91
CA PRO A 77 -0.48 -8.81 -2.74
C PRO A 77 -0.09 -8.70 -4.22
N GLY A 78 -0.06 -7.48 -4.78
CA GLY A 78 0.05 -7.24 -6.22
C GLY A 78 1.48 -7.01 -6.73
N VAL A 79 2.43 -6.68 -5.86
CA VAL A 79 3.84 -6.47 -6.24
C VAL A 79 4.73 -7.51 -5.58
N LEU A 80 4.80 -7.50 -4.25
CA LEU A 80 5.79 -8.29 -3.52
C LEU A 80 5.47 -9.79 -3.60
N ARG A 81 4.22 -10.16 -3.28
CA ARG A 81 3.77 -11.57 -3.35
C ARG A 81 3.64 -12.04 -4.77
N ALA A 82 3.04 -11.26 -5.66
CA ALA A 82 2.97 -11.59 -7.08
C ALA A 82 4.34 -11.94 -7.68
N PHE A 83 5.40 -11.17 -7.33
CA PHE A 83 6.74 -11.48 -7.79
C PHE A 83 7.34 -12.73 -7.12
N ALA A 84 7.28 -12.82 -5.80
CA ALA A 84 7.83 -13.96 -5.07
C ALA A 84 7.16 -15.29 -5.47
N ASP A 85 5.83 -15.30 -5.57
CA ASP A 85 5.04 -16.50 -5.85
C ASP A 85 5.21 -16.97 -7.32
N SER A 86 5.67 -16.10 -8.21
CA SER A 86 6.06 -16.47 -9.59
C SER A 86 7.39 -17.22 -9.69
N HIS A 87 8.13 -17.34 -8.57
CA HIS A 87 9.42 -18.02 -8.49
C HIS A 87 9.44 -19.11 -7.40
N PRO A 88 8.60 -20.15 -7.52
CA PRO A 88 8.44 -21.16 -6.48
C PRO A 88 9.76 -21.89 -6.18
N GLY A 89 10.09 -22.02 -4.90
CA GLY A 89 11.29 -22.73 -4.43
C GLY A 89 12.61 -22.00 -4.69
N ARG A 90 12.57 -20.70 -4.99
CA ARG A 90 13.76 -19.87 -5.18
C ARG A 90 13.76 -18.71 -4.20
N ARG A 91 14.95 -18.39 -3.67
CA ARG A 91 15.18 -17.12 -2.99
C ARG A 91 15.04 -15.98 -3.99
N VAL A 92 14.31 -14.92 -3.61
CA VAL A 92 14.12 -13.72 -4.45
C VAL A 92 14.58 -12.46 -3.72
N ARG A 93 14.95 -11.44 -4.49
CA ARG A 93 15.26 -10.10 -3.99
C ARG A 93 14.30 -9.07 -4.56
N ILE A 94 13.84 -8.14 -3.73
CA ILE A 94 12.93 -7.08 -4.14
C ILE A 94 13.45 -5.76 -3.58
N VAL A 95 13.45 -4.71 -4.40
CA VAL A 95 13.60 -3.33 -3.92
C VAL A 95 12.22 -2.69 -3.94
N GLY A 96 11.79 -2.08 -2.84
CA GLY A 96 10.49 -1.44 -2.71
C GLY A 96 10.62 -0.04 -2.11
N GLU A 97 10.25 1.01 -2.82
CA GLU A 97 10.26 2.38 -2.30
C GLU A 97 8.83 2.97 -2.27
N PRO A 98 7.98 2.56 -1.31
CA PRO A 98 6.61 3.04 -1.21
C PRO A 98 6.49 4.41 -0.50
N ILE A 99 7.55 4.85 0.18
CA ILE A 99 7.64 6.14 0.89
C ILE A 99 8.65 7.04 0.16
N TRP A 100 8.15 8.12 -0.43
CA TRP A 100 8.94 9.16 -1.08
C TRP A 100 8.46 10.55 -0.62
N PRO A 101 9.26 11.62 -0.76
CA PRO A 101 8.96 12.95 -0.17
C PRO A 101 7.60 13.55 -0.53
N ALA A 102 7.03 13.21 -1.68
CA ALA A 102 5.74 13.74 -2.13
C ALA A 102 4.50 13.02 -1.54
N ARG A 103 4.66 12.02 -0.66
CA ARG A 103 3.53 11.39 0.04
C ARG A 103 2.81 12.40 0.92
N THR A 104 1.48 12.43 0.84
CA THR A 104 0.67 13.34 1.66
C THR A 104 0.53 12.83 3.10
N ALA A 105 0.08 13.70 4.01
CA ALA A 105 -0.26 13.32 5.38
C ALA A 105 -1.34 12.22 5.46
N ASP A 106 -2.24 12.13 4.46
CA ASP A 106 -3.24 11.07 4.37
C ASP A 106 -2.65 9.74 3.92
N GLU A 107 -1.64 9.79 3.03
CA GLU A 107 -1.03 8.62 2.41
C GLU A 107 0.03 7.99 3.32
N TYR A 108 0.83 8.81 4.01
CA TYR A 108 1.97 8.35 4.80
C TYR A 108 1.61 7.25 5.82
N PRO A 109 0.55 7.38 6.65
CA PRO A 109 0.22 6.34 7.63
C PRO A 109 -0.09 4.98 6.98
N ALA A 110 -0.72 4.98 5.80
CA ALA A 110 -0.97 3.73 5.06
C ALA A 110 0.33 3.10 4.54
N CYS A 111 1.32 3.92 4.17
CA CYS A 111 2.65 3.45 3.79
C CYS A 111 3.42 2.90 4.99
N ALA A 112 3.43 3.61 6.12
CA ALA A 112 4.10 3.15 7.35
C ALA A 112 3.54 1.81 7.86
N GLN A 113 2.20 1.66 7.88
CA GLN A 113 1.58 0.38 8.19
C GLN A 113 1.94 -0.69 7.16
N HIS A 114 1.97 -0.35 5.86
CA HIS A 114 2.37 -1.30 4.83
C HIS A 114 3.79 -1.84 5.06
N GLU A 115 4.76 -0.96 5.32
CA GLU A 115 6.15 -1.32 5.61
C GLU A 115 6.24 -2.26 6.82
N ALA A 116 5.54 -1.95 7.91
CA ALA A 116 5.51 -2.81 9.08
C ALA A 116 4.90 -4.19 8.80
N LEU A 117 3.83 -4.23 7.99
CA LEU A 117 3.13 -5.46 7.59
C LEU A 117 3.95 -6.39 6.70
N ILE A 118 4.99 -5.90 6.02
CA ILE A 118 5.89 -6.75 5.23
C ILE A 118 6.54 -7.83 6.12
N ASN A 119 6.98 -7.46 7.33
CA ASN A 119 7.59 -8.39 8.30
C ASN A 119 6.67 -9.58 8.63
N TYR A 120 5.36 -9.34 8.75
CA TYR A 120 4.38 -10.40 9.05
C TYR A 120 3.98 -11.17 7.81
N SER A 121 3.87 -10.50 6.67
CA SER A 121 3.52 -11.15 5.41
C SER A 121 4.59 -12.17 5.00
N PHE A 122 5.87 -11.84 5.18
CA PHE A 122 7.01 -12.62 4.69
C PHE A 122 7.78 -13.42 5.73
N ALA A 123 7.33 -13.46 6.99
CA ALA A 123 7.94 -14.29 8.02
C ALA A 123 8.18 -15.74 7.54
N GLY A 124 9.44 -16.20 7.63
CA GLY A 124 9.84 -17.54 7.20
C GLY A 124 9.95 -17.77 5.68
N ALA A 125 9.75 -16.74 4.84
CA ALA A 125 9.92 -16.85 3.40
C ALA A 125 11.37 -16.57 2.96
N GLU A 126 11.84 -17.21 1.88
CA GLU A 126 13.15 -16.94 1.29
C GLU A 126 13.13 -15.66 0.43
N VAL A 127 12.95 -14.51 1.07
CA VAL A 127 12.82 -13.22 0.38
C VAL A 127 13.71 -12.20 1.08
N THR A 128 14.42 -11.39 0.31
CA THR A 128 15.05 -10.16 0.83
C THR A 128 14.37 -8.96 0.20
N ILE A 129 13.84 -8.05 1.03
CA ILE A 129 13.16 -6.83 0.57
C ILE A 129 13.94 -5.62 1.07
N LEU A 130 14.59 -4.89 0.16
CA LEU A 130 15.31 -3.66 0.44
C LEU A 130 14.38 -2.46 0.28
N CYS A 131 14.22 -1.64 1.31
CA CYS A 131 13.41 -0.42 1.26
C CYS A 131 14.29 0.84 1.31
N PRO A 132 14.46 1.57 0.19
CA PRO A 132 15.19 2.82 0.17
C PRO A 132 14.42 3.96 0.85
N TYR A 133 15.14 4.84 1.56
CA TYR A 133 14.65 6.06 2.17
C TYR A 133 15.60 7.22 1.86
N ASP A 134 15.07 8.28 1.26
CA ASP A 134 15.79 9.52 0.99
C ASP A 134 16.08 10.27 2.31
N ALA A 135 17.32 10.15 2.79
CA ALA A 135 17.73 10.75 4.06
C ALA A 135 17.95 12.27 3.99
N GLU A 136 17.77 12.88 2.82
CA GLU A 136 17.81 14.34 2.62
C GLU A 136 16.42 14.92 2.36
N GLY A 137 15.59 14.20 1.59
CA GLY A 137 14.25 14.63 1.20
C GLY A 137 13.14 14.28 2.19
N LEU A 138 13.31 13.24 3.01
CA LEU A 138 12.31 12.83 4.00
C LEU A 138 12.49 13.55 5.35
N ALA A 139 11.38 13.75 6.04
CA ALA A 139 11.41 14.29 7.40
C ALA A 139 12.16 13.33 8.35
N PRO A 140 12.93 13.84 9.33
CA PRO A 140 13.69 12.99 10.27
C PRO A 140 12.85 11.95 11.00
N GLU A 141 11.59 12.26 11.30
CA GLU A 141 10.66 11.36 11.97
C GLU A 141 10.36 10.10 11.14
N VAL A 142 10.36 10.23 9.81
CA VAL A 142 10.19 9.10 8.89
C VAL A 142 11.38 8.14 8.97
N LEU A 143 12.60 8.66 9.09
CA LEU A 143 13.80 7.83 9.24
C LEU A 143 13.86 7.11 10.60
N VAL A 144 13.41 7.80 11.66
CA VAL A 144 13.25 7.19 12.99
C VAL A 144 12.23 6.05 12.94
N GLU A 145 11.11 6.23 12.23
CA GLU A 145 10.11 5.19 12.06
C GLU A 145 10.59 4.04 11.16
N ALA A 146 11.36 4.34 10.10
CA ALA A 146 12.00 3.32 9.28
C ALA A 146 12.91 2.42 10.13
N ALA A 147 13.67 3.00 11.07
CA ALA A 147 14.48 2.24 12.03
C ALA A 147 13.64 1.34 12.95
N ARG A 148 12.40 1.74 13.28
CA ARG A 148 11.47 0.90 14.06
C ARG A 148 10.81 -0.20 13.22
N THR A 149 10.85 -0.09 11.89
CA THR A 149 10.16 -0.99 10.97
C THR A 149 11.08 -2.03 10.35
N HIS A 150 12.38 -1.74 10.26
CA HIS A 150 13.37 -2.59 9.59
C HIS A 150 14.36 -3.17 10.61
N PRO A 151 14.59 -4.50 10.64
CA PRO A 151 15.54 -5.11 11.56
C PRO A 151 17.00 -4.77 11.24
N VAL A 152 17.28 -4.36 10.00
CA VAL A 152 18.61 -4.03 9.48
C VAL A 152 18.55 -2.67 8.79
N LEU A 153 19.54 -1.82 9.03
CA LEU A 153 19.72 -0.52 8.40
C LEU A 153 21.03 -0.51 7.64
N LEU A 154 20.99 0.04 6.43
CA LEU A 154 22.10 0.20 5.53
C LEU A 154 22.28 1.69 5.23
N ASP A 155 23.51 2.16 5.28
CA ASP A 155 23.90 3.49 4.77
C ASP A 155 25.35 3.43 4.24
N ALA A 156 25.92 4.57 3.87
CA ALA A 156 27.30 4.67 3.41
C ALA A 156 28.36 4.14 4.43
N SER A 157 28.03 4.05 5.72
CA SER A 157 28.92 3.51 6.76
C SER A 157 28.83 1.98 6.90
N GLY A 158 27.81 1.35 6.31
CA GLY A 158 27.65 -0.09 6.22
C GLY A 158 26.32 -0.58 6.80
N GLU A 159 26.31 -1.86 7.17
CA GLU A 159 25.15 -2.54 7.74
C GLU A 159 25.16 -2.50 9.26
N GLN A 160 24.00 -2.21 9.86
CA GLN A 160 23.78 -2.28 11.30
C GLN A 160 22.42 -2.87 11.64
N VAL A 161 22.36 -3.62 12.75
CA VAL A 161 21.09 -4.10 13.32
C VAL A 161 20.37 -2.94 13.99
N SER A 162 19.08 -2.77 13.70
CA SER A 162 18.29 -1.74 14.37
C SER A 162 17.90 -2.18 15.78
N ALA A 163 18.44 -1.50 16.80
CA ALA A 163 18.02 -1.69 18.19
C ALA A 163 16.58 -1.19 18.46
N ALA A 164 16.00 -0.39 17.55
CA ALA A 164 14.66 0.19 17.69
C ALA A 164 13.55 -0.66 17.04
N PHE A 165 13.91 -1.77 16.38
CA PHE A 165 12.99 -2.62 15.63
C PHE A 165 11.80 -3.08 16.50
N ALA A 166 10.61 -2.59 16.14
CA ALA A 166 9.33 -2.83 16.81
C ALA A 166 8.16 -2.55 15.84
N PRO A 167 8.01 -3.36 14.76
CA PRO A 167 7.02 -3.13 13.72
C PRO A 167 5.57 -3.24 14.22
N ASP A 168 5.32 -4.02 15.27
CA ASP A 168 4.05 -4.11 15.98
C ASP A 168 3.60 -2.74 16.52
N LYS A 169 4.53 -1.98 17.10
CA LYS A 169 4.24 -0.65 17.62
C LYS A 169 3.89 0.33 16.51
N VAL A 170 4.56 0.24 15.35
CA VAL A 170 4.25 1.08 14.18
C VAL A 170 2.82 0.79 13.68
N ILE A 171 2.41 -0.48 13.62
CA ILE A 171 1.04 -0.85 13.25
C ILE A 171 0.02 -0.25 14.22
N ILE A 172 0.26 -0.36 15.53
CA ILE A 172 -0.63 0.14 16.58
C ILE A 172 -0.71 1.67 16.56
N GLU A 173 0.42 2.35 16.46
CA GLU A 173 0.50 3.82 16.49
C GLU A 173 -0.13 4.50 15.27
N HIS A 174 -0.17 3.81 14.12
CA HIS A 174 -0.88 4.30 12.93
C HIS A 174 -2.35 3.86 12.84
N ASN A 175 -2.82 3.00 13.76
CA ASN A 175 -4.25 2.72 13.93
C ASN A 175 -4.93 3.83 14.74
N VAL A 176 -4.99 5.01 14.15
CA VAL A 176 -5.59 6.22 14.75
C VAL A 176 -6.98 6.49 14.20
N PRO A 177 -7.87 7.14 14.99
CA PRO A 177 -9.15 7.62 14.48
C PRO A 177 -8.99 8.47 13.22
N LEU A 178 -9.90 8.29 12.27
CA LEU A 178 -9.95 9.06 11.04
C LEU A 178 -10.66 10.39 11.30
N ASP A 179 -10.16 11.48 10.69
CA ASP A 179 -10.70 12.83 10.89
C ASP A 179 -12.16 12.94 10.43
N GLU A 180 -12.98 13.65 11.19
CA GLU A 180 -14.40 13.84 10.90
C GLU A 180 -14.61 14.86 9.77
N PRO A 181 -15.40 14.53 8.74
CA PRO A 181 -15.67 15.47 7.65
C PRO A 181 -16.57 16.62 8.13
N ALA A 182 -16.33 17.83 7.63
CA ALA A 182 -17.15 19.00 7.94
C ALA A 182 -18.61 18.84 7.44
N GLU A 183 -18.77 18.33 6.22
CA GLU A 183 -20.07 18.01 5.63
C GLU A 183 -19.99 16.67 4.89
N CYS A 184 -20.99 15.82 5.07
CA CYS A 184 -21.09 14.56 4.34
C CYS A 184 -22.54 14.15 4.12
N ARG A 185 -22.78 13.35 3.08
CA ARG A 185 -24.04 12.62 2.92
C ARG A 185 -23.89 11.28 3.60
N SER A 186 -24.89 10.86 4.37
CA SER A 186 -24.82 9.61 5.11
C SER A 186 -26.09 8.78 5.01
N LEU A 187 -25.94 7.47 5.15
CA LEU A 187 -27.04 6.50 5.14
C LEU A 187 -26.69 5.34 6.07
N ARG A 188 -27.59 5.05 7.02
CA ARG A 188 -27.54 3.78 7.76
C ARG A 188 -28.07 2.66 6.88
N PHE A 189 -27.37 1.54 6.86
CA PHE A 189 -27.75 0.40 6.05
C PHE A 189 -27.77 -0.92 6.84
N ASP A 190 -28.59 -1.84 6.35
CA ASP A 190 -28.67 -3.23 6.74
C ASP A 190 -28.93 -4.11 5.49
N ARG A 191 -29.31 -5.38 5.68
CA ARG A 191 -29.59 -6.30 4.56
C ARG A 191 -30.77 -5.84 3.68
N ALA A 192 -31.70 -5.04 4.19
CA ALA A 192 -32.91 -4.63 3.46
C ALA A 192 -32.66 -3.46 2.50
N ASN A 193 -31.65 -2.62 2.77
CA ASN A 193 -31.41 -1.41 1.98
C ASN A 193 -29.98 -1.28 1.43
N LEU A 194 -29.19 -2.36 1.42
CA LEU A 194 -27.82 -2.41 0.88
C LEU A 194 -27.65 -1.75 -0.52
N PRO A 195 -28.59 -1.90 -1.48
CA PRO A 195 -28.48 -1.19 -2.76
C PRO A 195 -28.41 0.34 -2.63
N ALA A 196 -29.06 0.92 -1.63
CA ALA A 196 -29.09 2.37 -1.42
C ALA A 196 -27.72 2.93 -1.01
N ALA A 197 -26.89 2.17 -0.30
CA ALA A 197 -25.52 2.56 0.04
C ALA A 197 -24.66 2.78 -1.23
N ARG A 198 -24.78 1.86 -2.19
CA ARG A 198 -24.07 1.94 -3.49
C ARG A 198 -24.59 3.11 -4.33
N THR A 199 -25.90 3.33 -4.34
CA THR A 199 -26.52 4.46 -5.04
C THR A 199 -26.05 5.80 -4.49
N LEU A 200 -25.90 5.92 -3.16
CA LEU A 200 -25.42 7.14 -2.52
C LEU A 200 -24.02 7.53 -3.00
N ALA A 201 -23.08 6.57 -3.00
CA ALA A 201 -21.71 6.80 -3.46
C ALA A 201 -21.66 7.09 -4.97
N ALA A 202 -22.38 6.32 -5.77
CA ALA A 202 -22.44 6.53 -7.22
C ALA A 202 -23.03 7.89 -7.61
N GLY A 203 -24.03 8.38 -6.86
CA GLY A 203 -24.63 9.70 -7.09
C GLY A 203 -23.61 10.82 -6.92
N LEU A 204 -22.87 10.82 -5.80
CA LEU A 204 -21.84 11.82 -5.57
C LEU A 204 -20.67 11.67 -6.57
N ALA A 205 -20.28 10.44 -6.91
CA ALA A 205 -19.27 10.19 -7.94
C ALA A 205 -19.66 10.80 -9.29
N ALA A 206 -20.91 10.63 -9.71
CA ALA A 206 -21.41 11.23 -10.96
C ALA A 206 -21.39 12.76 -10.92
N GLU A 207 -21.80 13.35 -9.79
CA GLU A 207 -21.75 14.82 -9.58
C GLU A 207 -20.31 15.37 -9.62
N LEU A 208 -19.32 14.58 -9.19
CA LEU A 208 -17.89 14.91 -9.26
C LEU A 208 -17.26 14.64 -10.64
N GLY A 209 -18.03 14.13 -11.61
CA GLY A 209 -17.57 13.93 -12.98
C GLY A 209 -16.79 12.63 -13.22
N PHE A 210 -16.93 11.62 -12.36
CA PHE A 210 -16.36 10.30 -12.64
C PHE A 210 -17.04 9.65 -13.86
N GLY A 211 -16.24 8.97 -14.68
CA GLY A 211 -16.74 8.16 -15.80
C GLY A 211 -17.44 6.87 -15.34
N PRO A 212 -18.22 6.22 -16.22
CA PRO A 212 -19.05 5.06 -15.87
C PRO A 212 -18.26 3.90 -15.26
N ASP A 213 -17.12 3.53 -15.85
CA ASP A 213 -16.29 2.42 -15.36
C ASP A 213 -15.81 2.67 -13.92
N ARG A 214 -15.35 3.89 -13.62
CA ARG A 214 -14.92 4.26 -12.26
C ARG A 214 -16.08 4.36 -11.28
N ILE A 215 -17.27 4.74 -11.73
CA ILE A 215 -18.47 4.69 -10.89
C ILE A 215 -18.81 3.24 -10.51
N ASP A 216 -18.65 2.29 -11.44
CA ASP A 216 -18.87 0.87 -11.15
C ASP A 216 -17.82 0.31 -10.19
N ASP A 217 -16.55 0.72 -10.31
CA ASP A 217 -15.50 0.41 -9.32
C ASP A 217 -15.86 0.95 -7.92
N ILE A 218 -16.33 2.20 -7.83
CA ILE A 218 -16.77 2.83 -6.57
C ILE A 218 -17.96 2.05 -5.97
N ARG A 219 -18.94 1.68 -6.80
CA ARG A 219 -20.10 0.88 -6.36
C ARG A 219 -19.65 -0.47 -5.80
N LEU A 220 -18.72 -1.13 -6.47
CA LEU A 220 -18.20 -2.42 -6.04
C LEU A 220 -17.42 -2.28 -4.72
N ALA A 221 -16.54 -1.29 -4.60
CA ALA A 221 -15.82 -1.05 -3.35
C ALA A 221 -16.78 -0.80 -2.17
N VAL A 222 -17.81 0.04 -2.34
CA VAL A 222 -18.83 0.26 -1.30
C VAL A 222 -19.64 -1.01 -1.04
N ALA A 223 -19.96 -1.80 -2.06
CA ALA A 223 -20.65 -3.08 -1.89
C ALA A 223 -19.86 -4.05 -1.00
N GLU A 224 -18.57 -4.21 -1.25
CA GLU A 224 -17.69 -5.09 -0.49
C GLU A 224 -17.51 -4.61 0.96
N LEU A 225 -17.33 -3.30 1.16
CA LEU A 225 -17.27 -2.73 2.52
C LEU A 225 -18.57 -2.94 3.28
N SER A 226 -19.72 -2.64 2.66
CA SER A 226 -21.01 -2.83 3.28
C SER A 226 -21.32 -4.31 3.54
N ALA A 227 -20.94 -5.23 2.65
CA ALA A 227 -21.07 -6.67 2.89
C ALA A 227 -20.24 -7.11 4.10
N ASN A 228 -19.00 -6.65 4.22
CA ASN A 228 -18.16 -6.92 5.40
C ASN A 228 -18.82 -6.40 6.69
N SER A 229 -19.44 -5.21 6.68
CA SER A 229 -20.19 -4.71 7.84
C SER A 229 -21.38 -5.58 8.21
N LEU A 230 -22.06 -6.19 7.22
CA LEU A 230 -23.19 -7.09 7.49
C LEU A 230 -22.74 -8.44 8.06
N ASP A 231 -21.63 -8.97 7.56
CA ASP A 231 -21.16 -10.31 7.91
C ASP A 231 -20.25 -10.31 9.16
N HIS A 232 -19.53 -9.22 9.39
CA HIS A 232 -18.54 -9.09 10.47
C HIS A 232 -18.77 -7.88 11.41
N GLY A 233 -19.60 -6.91 10.99
CA GLY A 233 -19.83 -5.64 11.69
C GLY A 233 -21.08 -5.56 12.57
N GLY A 234 -21.74 -6.70 12.82
CA GLY A 234 -22.97 -6.75 13.62
C GLY A 234 -24.27 -6.60 12.82
N GLY A 235 -24.23 -6.79 11.49
CA GLY A 235 -25.44 -6.89 10.65
C GLY A 235 -25.97 -5.55 10.13
N SER A 236 -25.28 -4.45 10.40
CA SER A 236 -25.62 -3.10 9.90
C SER A 236 -24.38 -2.21 9.89
N GLY A 237 -24.47 -1.06 9.21
CA GLY A 237 -23.39 -0.07 9.19
C GLY A 237 -23.88 1.33 8.82
N LEU A 238 -22.94 2.26 8.75
CA LEU A 238 -23.12 3.62 8.29
C LEU A 238 -22.20 3.86 7.11
N VAL A 239 -22.76 4.25 5.96
CA VAL A 239 -21.97 4.78 4.84
C VAL A 239 -22.01 6.31 4.90
N ARG A 240 -20.84 6.94 4.74
CA ARG A 240 -20.67 8.38 4.58
C ARG A 240 -19.91 8.65 3.29
N VAL A 241 -20.36 9.63 2.52
CA VAL A 241 -19.69 10.07 1.29
C VAL A 241 -19.56 11.58 1.24
N TRP A 242 -18.40 12.07 0.83
CA TRP A 242 -18.13 13.49 0.66
C TRP A 242 -17.04 13.71 -0.39
N ALA A 243 -16.89 14.97 -0.81
CA ALA A 243 -15.82 15.40 -1.70
C ALA A 243 -14.78 16.16 -0.90
N GLU A 244 -13.50 15.88 -1.13
CA GLU A 244 -12.41 16.50 -0.39
C GLU A 244 -11.15 16.53 -1.26
N HIS A 245 -10.52 17.70 -1.39
CA HIS A 245 -9.24 17.89 -2.11
C HIS A 245 -9.18 17.24 -3.51
N GLY A 246 -10.29 17.27 -4.27
CA GLY A 246 -10.35 16.65 -5.60
C GLY A 246 -10.48 15.11 -5.58
N ARG A 247 -10.96 14.55 -4.45
CA ARG A 247 -11.23 13.14 -4.25
C ARG A 247 -12.69 12.93 -3.87
N LEU A 248 -13.28 11.82 -4.30
CA LEU A 248 -14.43 11.24 -3.62
C LEU A 248 -13.91 10.42 -2.45
N VAL A 249 -14.49 10.64 -1.27
CA VAL A 249 -14.23 9.83 -0.09
C VAL A 249 -15.48 9.04 0.25
N CYS A 250 -15.32 7.73 0.40
CA CYS A 250 -16.36 6.81 0.84
C CYS A 250 -15.89 6.14 2.12
N GLU A 251 -16.62 6.34 3.21
CA GLU A 251 -16.35 5.69 4.48
C GLU A 251 -17.50 4.78 4.86
N VAL A 252 -17.16 3.57 5.29
CA VAL A 252 -18.11 2.63 5.89
C VAL A 252 -17.66 2.34 7.31
N SER A 253 -18.56 2.49 8.27
CA SER A 253 -18.32 2.16 9.67
C SER A 253 -19.39 1.22 10.26
N ASP A 254 -18.97 0.39 11.20
CA ASP A 254 -19.79 -0.64 11.84
C ASP A 254 -19.26 -1.01 13.24
N ALA A 255 -19.92 -1.95 13.91
CA ALA A 255 -19.58 -2.38 15.27
C ALA A 255 -18.61 -3.58 15.32
N GLY A 256 -17.98 -3.93 14.20
CA GLY A 256 -17.04 -5.04 14.09
C GLY A 256 -15.61 -4.68 14.49
N HIS A 257 -14.74 -5.67 14.37
CA HIS A 257 -13.30 -5.53 14.66
C HIS A 257 -12.49 -6.36 13.65
N ILE A 258 -11.55 -5.73 12.97
CA ILE A 258 -10.59 -6.40 12.10
C ILE A 258 -9.36 -6.76 12.94
N ALA A 259 -9.36 -7.96 13.52
CA ALA A 259 -8.28 -8.43 14.39
C ALA A 259 -7.01 -8.86 13.63
N ASP A 260 -7.15 -9.24 12.35
CA ASP A 260 -6.03 -9.64 11.51
C ASP A 260 -5.47 -8.42 10.76
N PRO A 261 -4.25 -7.94 11.08
CA PRO A 261 -3.70 -6.71 10.50
C PRO A 261 -3.33 -6.88 9.01
N LEU A 262 -3.29 -8.11 8.50
CA LEU A 262 -3.08 -8.42 7.08
C LEU A 262 -4.40 -8.65 6.32
N ALA A 263 -5.55 -8.37 6.93
CA ALA A 263 -6.84 -8.44 6.25
C ALA A 263 -6.85 -7.56 4.98
N GLY A 264 -7.22 -8.15 3.84
CA GLY A 264 -7.18 -7.47 2.54
C GLY A 264 -5.78 -7.23 1.96
N ARG A 265 -4.72 -7.79 2.57
CA ARG A 265 -3.32 -7.68 2.11
C ARG A 265 -2.72 -9.01 1.61
N ARG A 266 -3.41 -10.14 1.84
CA ARG A 266 -2.95 -11.44 1.33
C ARG A 266 -3.57 -11.71 -0.05
N PRO A 267 -2.82 -12.31 -1.00
CA PRO A 267 -3.41 -12.91 -2.17
C PRO A 267 -4.46 -13.93 -1.74
N VAL A 268 -5.62 -13.93 -2.40
CA VAL A 268 -6.67 -14.93 -2.21
C VAL A 268 -6.87 -15.63 -3.54
N ASP A 269 -6.94 -16.97 -3.54
CA ASP A 269 -7.26 -17.71 -4.77
C ASP A 269 -8.62 -17.21 -5.29
N PRO A 270 -8.73 -16.80 -6.56
CA PRO A 270 -10.01 -16.37 -7.13
C PRO A 270 -11.15 -17.40 -7.01
N ARG A 271 -10.82 -18.68 -6.77
CA ARG A 271 -11.76 -19.79 -6.59
C ARG A 271 -12.27 -19.94 -5.16
N ASP A 272 -11.61 -19.32 -4.18
CA ASP A 272 -12.02 -19.39 -2.78
C ASP A 272 -13.10 -18.34 -2.47
N SER A 273 -14.29 -18.83 -2.13
CA SER A 273 -15.42 -18.00 -1.72
C SER A 273 -15.28 -17.61 -0.25
N GLY A 274 -14.62 -16.50 0.02
CA GLY A 274 -14.55 -15.88 1.35
C GLY A 274 -13.37 -14.91 1.46
N SER A 275 -13.58 -13.75 2.07
CA SER A 275 -12.52 -12.81 2.48
C SER A 275 -11.80 -12.00 1.38
N ARG A 276 -12.39 -11.86 0.18
CA ARG A 276 -11.82 -11.01 -0.88
C ARG A 276 -12.20 -9.53 -0.77
N GLY A 277 -13.23 -9.18 0.00
CA GLY A 277 -13.83 -7.85 -0.04
C GLY A 277 -12.82 -6.73 0.20
N LEU A 278 -12.05 -6.80 1.28
CA LEU A 278 -11.01 -5.80 1.57
C LEU A 278 -9.87 -5.77 0.54
N LEU A 279 -9.51 -6.93 -0.04
CA LEU A 279 -8.53 -6.98 -1.13
C LEU A 279 -9.06 -6.25 -2.37
N ILE A 280 -10.32 -6.50 -2.75
CA ILE A 280 -10.99 -5.82 -3.88
C ILE A 280 -11.05 -4.31 -3.61
N VAL A 281 -11.44 -3.88 -2.41
CA VAL A 281 -11.47 -2.46 -2.05
C VAL A 281 -10.09 -1.82 -2.22
N ASN A 282 -9.02 -2.48 -1.77
CA ASN A 282 -7.66 -2.01 -2.01
C ASN A 282 -7.35 -1.90 -3.51
N LEU A 283 -7.72 -2.90 -4.32
CA LEU A 283 -7.46 -2.93 -5.76
C LEU A 283 -8.23 -1.87 -6.56
N LEU A 284 -9.40 -1.43 -6.09
CA LEU A 284 -10.23 -0.45 -6.80
C LEU A 284 -9.99 1.00 -6.33
N SER A 285 -9.64 1.19 -5.06
CA SER A 285 -9.50 2.52 -4.45
C SER A 285 -8.08 3.07 -4.55
N ASP A 286 -7.93 4.37 -4.76
CA ASP A 286 -6.62 5.02 -4.91
C ASP A 286 -5.86 5.13 -3.58
N LEU A 287 -6.57 5.13 -2.46
CA LEU A 287 -6.04 4.98 -1.11
C LEU A 287 -7.11 4.33 -0.23
N VAL A 288 -6.69 3.51 0.74
CA VAL A 288 -7.56 3.00 1.81
C VAL A 288 -6.91 3.28 3.15
N ARG A 289 -7.69 3.83 4.08
CA ARG A 289 -7.35 4.00 5.49
C ARG A 289 -8.32 3.20 6.34
N VAL A 290 -7.81 2.63 7.42
CA VAL A 290 -8.59 1.81 8.36
C VAL A 290 -8.30 2.28 9.76
N HIS A 291 -9.36 2.43 10.56
CA HIS A 291 -9.27 2.50 12.01
C HIS A 291 -10.17 1.41 12.58
N THR A 292 -9.62 0.53 13.40
CA THR A 292 -10.36 -0.60 13.95
C THR A 292 -9.99 -0.85 15.40
N ARG A 293 -10.97 -1.22 16.20
CA ARG A 293 -10.84 -1.67 17.58
C ARG A 293 -12.01 -2.57 17.91
N GLU A 294 -11.97 -3.20 19.08
CA GLU A 294 -13.11 -3.97 19.57
C GLU A 294 -14.40 -3.11 19.58
N GLY A 295 -15.43 -3.60 18.89
CA GLY A 295 -16.74 -2.95 18.82
C GLY A 295 -16.84 -1.76 17.87
N ALA A 296 -15.79 -1.42 17.10
CA ALA A 296 -15.86 -0.34 16.12
C ALA A 296 -14.82 -0.48 15.00
N THR A 297 -15.27 -0.46 13.75
CA THR A 297 -14.41 -0.39 12.57
C THR A 297 -14.88 0.73 11.65
N ALA A 298 -13.94 1.49 11.09
CA ALA A 298 -14.16 2.45 10.02
C ALA A 298 -13.13 2.21 8.91
N VAL A 299 -13.62 2.02 7.69
CA VAL A 299 -12.79 1.89 6.49
C VAL A 299 -13.13 3.03 5.55
N ARG A 300 -12.12 3.81 5.18
CA ARG A 300 -12.23 4.96 4.29
C ARG A 300 -11.48 4.70 3.00
N ALA A 301 -12.21 4.65 1.90
CA ALA A 301 -11.71 4.50 0.54
C ALA A 301 -11.74 5.86 -0.17
N TYR A 302 -10.63 6.20 -0.81
CA TYR A 302 -10.47 7.43 -1.56
C TYR A 302 -10.37 7.12 -3.06
N PHE A 303 -11.01 7.95 -3.86
CA PHE A 303 -10.96 7.89 -5.32
C PHE A 303 -10.60 9.26 -5.85
N ASP A 304 -9.51 9.37 -6.60
CA ASP A 304 -9.09 10.62 -7.20
C ASP A 304 -9.97 10.97 -8.40
N VAL A 305 -10.51 12.19 -8.42
CA VAL A 305 -11.25 12.69 -9.57
C VAL A 305 -10.29 12.74 -10.77
N PRO A 306 -10.69 12.26 -11.96
CA PRO A 306 -9.86 12.40 -13.15
C PRO A 306 -9.49 13.87 -13.36
N ARG A 307 -8.20 14.18 -13.37
CA ARG A 307 -7.77 15.53 -13.80
C ARG A 307 -8.18 15.67 -15.26
N LEU A 308 -8.99 16.67 -15.58
CA LEU A 308 -9.22 17.07 -16.96
C LEU A 308 -7.83 17.34 -17.57
N THR A 309 -7.37 16.48 -18.47
CA THR A 309 -6.21 16.80 -19.29
C THR A 309 -6.62 17.96 -20.17
N SER A 310 -6.05 19.14 -19.93
CA SER A 310 -6.14 20.22 -20.92
C SER A 310 -5.68 19.66 -22.27
N PRO A 311 -6.41 19.90 -23.38
CA PRO A 311 -5.94 19.48 -24.68
C PRO A 311 -4.55 20.08 -24.94
N PRO A 312 -3.65 19.37 -25.64
CA PRO A 312 -2.36 19.95 -26.03
C PRO A 312 -2.62 21.26 -26.79
N PRO A 313 -1.74 22.28 -26.66
CA PRO A 313 -1.87 23.50 -27.43
C PRO A 313 -1.91 23.15 -28.93
N PRO A 314 -2.73 23.85 -29.74
CA PRO A 314 -2.75 23.60 -31.18
C PRO A 314 -1.35 23.80 -31.77
N CYS A 315 -0.96 22.87 -32.64
CA CYS A 315 0.32 22.89 -33.38
C CYS A 315 0.55 24.20 -34.13
#